data_AF-A0A523KFK0-F1
#
_entry.id   AF-A0A523KFK0-F1
#
_cell.length_a   1.000
_cell.length_b   1.000
_cell.length_c   1.000
_cell.angle_alpha   90.00
_cell.angle_beta   90.00
_cell.angle_gamma   90.00
#
_symmetry.space_group_name_H-M   'P 1'
#
loop_
_entity.id
_entity.type
_entity.pdbx_description
1 polymer ?
#
loop_
_entity_poly.entity_id
_entity_poly.type
_entity_poly.pdbx_seq_one_letter_code
_entity_poly.pdbx_strand_id
1 'polypeptide(L)'
;MKEVSAEQIDSTESGWPIEQLKGAVRSFIEDFSIEATPHALSELDSYPQFLAPGTTVYAAHPPKSSLDDVVDLAVRLQGMGYRTVPHLAVRRIESEAQLGRALTRLQKAGID
;
A
#
# COMPACT_ATOMS: atom_id res chain seq x y z
N MET A 1 47.54 0.03 13.20
CA MET A 1 46.15 -0.10 12.72
C MET A 1 45.90 -1.60 12.60
N LYS A 2 45.16 -2.20 13.55
CA LYS A 2 44.86 -3.64 13.48
C LYS A 2 43.73 -3.82 12.47
N GLU A 3 43.99 -4.59 11.42
CA GLU A 3 42.95 -5.13 10.56
C GLU A 3 42.00 -5.94 11.44
N VAL A 4 40.73 -5.54 11.44
CA VAL A 4 39.67 -6.39 11.97
C VAL A 4 39.41 -7.43 10.90
N SER A 5 39.90 -8.64 11.17
CA SER A 5 39.54 -9.86 10.46
C SER A 5 38.02 -9.91 10.29
N ALA A 6 37.56 -10.29 9.10
CA ALA A 6 36.16 -10.57 8.82
C ALA A 6 35.72 -11.87 9.52
N GLU A 7 35.89 -11.95 10.84
CA GLU A 7 35.22 -12.96 11.66
C GLU A 7 33.71 -12.77 11.47
N GLN A 8 33.15 -13.73 10.73
CA GLN A 8 31.75 -13.84 10.38
C GLN A 8 30.88 -13.70 11.64
N ILE A 9 30.08 -12.64 11.67
CA ILE A 9 28.98 -12.53 12.62
C ILE A 9 27.94 -13.55 12.17
N ASP A 10 28.08 -14.81 12.57
CA ASP A 10 27.23 -15.91 12.08
C ASP A 10 25.89 -15.96 12.82
N SER A 11 25.78 -15.28 13.96
CA SER A 11 24.60 -15.32 14.83
C SER A 11 24.28 -14.00 15.51
N THR A 12 22.99 -13.76 15.78
CA THR A 12 22.48 -12.65 16.59
C THR A 12 22.66 -12.91 18.09
N GLU A 13 22.49 -11.89 18.95
CA GLU A 13 22.45 -12.05 20.42
C GLU A 13 21.34 -13.01 20.89
N SER A 14 20.28 -13.16 20.08
CA SER A 14 19.20 -14.13 20.28
C SER A 14 19.53 -15.56 19.80
N GLY A 15 20.74 -15.80 19.29
CA GLY A 15 21.23 -17.10 18.84
C GLY A 15 20.71 -17.53 17.45
N TRP A 16 20.08 -16.62 16.69
CA TRP A 16 19.60 -16.92 15.35
C TRP A 16 20.73 -16.76 14.34
N PRO A 17 20.96 -17.74 13.44
CA PRO A 17 21.83 -17.55 12.30
C PRO A 17 21.41 -16.34 11.47
N ILE A 18 22.35 -15.50 11.00
CA ILE A 18 22.00 -14.28 10.25
C ILE A 18 21.17 -14.59 9.01
N GLU A 19 21.50 -15.65 8.28
CA GLU A 19 20.74 -16.05 7.09
C GLU A 19 19.31 -16.49 7.43
N GLN A 20 19.13 -17.15 8.58
CA GLN A 20 17.80 -17.51 9.07
C GLN A 20 17.00 -16.26 9.46
N LEU A 21 17.63 -15.27 10.11
CA LEU A 21 16.97 -14.01 10.42
C LEU A 21 16.57 -13.25 9.15
N LYS A 22 17.45 -13.16 8.15
CA LYS A 22 17.14 -12.53 6.86
C LYS A 22 15.96 -13.22 6.16
N GLY A 23 15.94 -14.55 6.18
CA GLY A 23 14.84 -15.34 5.65
C GLY A 23 13.53 -15.06 6.39
N ALA A 24 13.56 -15.01 7.72
CA ALA A 24 12.40 -14.71 8.54
C ALA A 24 11.87 -13.29 8.30
N VAL A 25 12.75 -12.28 8.18
CA VAL A 25 12.36 -10.90 7.85
C VAL A 25 11.71 -10.84 6.47
N ARG A 26 12.30 -11.51 5.46
CA ARG A 26 11.72 -11.57 4.11
C ARG A 26 10.32 -12.17 4.15
N SER A 27 10.16 -13.31 4.80
CA SER A 27 8.86 -13.99 4.91
C SER A 27 7.84 -13.17 5.70
N PHE A 28 8.27 -12.45 6.74
CA PHE A 28 7.39 -11.58 7.52
C PHE A 28 6.81 -10.43 6.69
N ILE A 29 7.56 -9.90 5.71
CA ILE A 29 7.11 -8.81 4.84
C ILE A 29 6.48 -9.29 3.53
N GLU A 30 6.38 -10.61 3.31
CA GLU A 30 5.65 -11.15 2.15
C GLU A 30 4.19 -10.71 2.19
N ASP A 31 3.63 -10.41 1.02
CA ASP A 31 2.24 -9.98 0.82
C ASP A 31 1.80 -8.77 1.66
N PHE A 32 2.74 -7.90 2.04
CA PHE A 32 2.42 -6.65 2.72
C PHE A 32 1.46 -5.78 1.89
N SER A 33 0.72 -4.93 2.60
CA SER A 33 -0.13 -3.89 2.01
C SER A 33 0.29 -2.51 2.52
N ILE A 34 -0.10 -1.47 1.79
CA ILE A 34 0.12 -0.08 2.21
C ILE A 34 -1.17 0.73 2.18
N GLU A 35 -1.15 1.89 2.82
CA GLU A 35 -2.22 2.89 2.72
C GLU A 35 -1.69 4.13 2.01
N ALA A 36 -2.45 4.61 1.02
CA ALA A 36 -2.20 5.86 0.31
C ALA A 36 -3.34 6.84 0.58
N THR A 37 -3.00 8.12 0.71
CA THR A 37 -4.00 9.20 0.82
C THR A 37 -4.08 9.95 -0.51
N PRO A 38 -5.16 10.71 -0.79
CA PRO A 38 -5.27 11.44 -2.05
C PRO A 38 -4.14 12.45 -2.32
N HIS A 39 -3.40 12.88 -1.28
CA HIS A 39 -2.20 13.70 -1.45
C HIS A 39 -1.06 12.96 -2.21
N ALA A 40 -1.07 11.63 -2.22
CA ALA A 40 -0.09 10.81 -2.93
C ALA A 40 -0.26 10.82 -4.47
N LEU A 41 -1.33 11.45 -5.00
CA LEU A 41 -1.58 11.50 -6.45
C LEU A 41 -0.40 12.05 -7.26
N SER A 42 0.37 12.99 -6.71
CA SER A 42 1.55 13.57 -7.38
C SER A 42 2.78 12.67 -7.40
N GLU A 43 2.81 11.60 -6.59
CA GLU A 43 3.96 10.70 -6.44
C GLU A 43 3.67 9.27 -6.91
N LEU A 44 2.43 8.95 -7.32
CA LEU A 44 2.05 7.61 -7.76
C LEU A 44 2.96 7.04 -8.85
N ASP A 45 3.46 7.88 -9.75
CA ASP A 45 4.33 7.43 -10.84
C ASP A 45 5.67 6.84 -10.34
N SER A 46 6.04 7.09 -9.07
CA SER A 46 7.20 6.47 -8.41
C SER A 46 6.91 5.10 -7.79
N TYR A 47 5.65 4.74 -7.56
CA TYR A 47 5.27 3.52 -6.84
C TYR A 47 5.80 2.24 -7.48
N PRO A 48 5.82 2.08 -8.83
CA PRO A 48 6.37 0.88 -9.46
C PRO A 48 7.87 0.63 -9.16
N GLN A 49 8.59 1.62 -8.65
CA GLN A 49 9.99 1.45 -8.22
C GLN A 49 10.10 0.69 -6.89
N PHE A 50 9.04 0.70 -6.07
CA PHE A 50 9.05 0.18 -4.70
C PHE A 50 8.02 -0.93 -4.47
N LEU A 51 6.93 -0.94 -5.25
CA LEU A 51 5.80 -1.84 -5.08
C LEU A 51 5.66 -2.74 -6.31
N ALA A 52 5.53 -4.04 -6.05
CA ALA A 52 5.22 -5.01 -7.10
C ALA A 52 3.78 -4.82 -7.61
N PRO A 53 3.50 -5.14 -8.89
CA PRO A 53 2.14 -5.29 -9.35
C PRO A 53 1.35 -6.28 -8.47
N GLY A 54 0.06 -6.03 -8.27
CA GLY A 54 -0.79 -6.84 -7.41
C GLY A 54 -0.68 -6.54 -5.91
N THR A 55 0.28 -5.73 -5.45
CA THR A 55 0.32 -5.24 -4.06
C THR A 55 -1.01 -4.58 -3.70
N THR A 56 -1.51 -4.88 -2.49
CA THR A 56 -2.75 -4.28 -2.00
C THR A 56 -2.50 -2.87 -1.50
N VAL A 57 -3.23 -1.90 -2.05
CA VAL A 57 -3.15 -0.49 -1.67
C VAL A 57 -4.51 0.00 -1.19
N TYR A 58 -4.59 0.43 0.06
CA TYR A 58 -5.79 1.03 0.63
C TYR A 58 -5.83 2.52 0.29
N ALA A 59 -6.93 2.98 -0.30
CA ALA A 59 -7.12 4.40 -0.60
C ALA A 59 -7.90 5.06 0.56
N ALA A 60 -7.19 5.79 1.42
CA ALA A 60 -7.73 6.37 2.63
C ALA A 60 -8.64 7.58 2.37
N HIS A 61 -9.62 7.79 3.24
CA HIS A 61 -10.53 8.95 3.22
C HIS A 61 -10.29 9.89 4.43
N PRO A 62 -9.15 10.62 4.49
CA PRO A 62 -8.83 11.51 5.59
C PRO A 62 -9.74 12.76 5.66
N PRO A 63 -9.87 13.45 6.81
CA PRO A 63 -10.81 14.56 7.07
C PRO A 63 -10.84 15.73 6.07
N LYS A 64 -9.80 15.88 5.24
CA LYS A 64 -9.66 16.99 4.27
C LYS A 64 -9.74 16.55 2.80
N SER A 65 -10.10 15.29 2.56
CA SER A 65 -10.40 14.77 1.21
C SER A 65 -11.90 14.61 1.02
N SER A 66 -12.35 14.75 -0.22
CA SER A 66 -13.69 14.39 -0.68
C SER A 66 -13.77 12.90 -1.03
N LEU A 67 -14.99 12.38 -1.18
CA LEU A 67 -15.18 11.01 -1.68
C LEU A 67 -14.64 10.85 -3.11
N ASP A 68 -14.77 11.88 -3.95
CA ASP A 68 -14.27 11.82 -5.32
C ASP A 68 -12.74 11.74 -5.36
N ASP A 69 -12.02 12.45 -4.48
CA ASP A 69 -10.55 12.34 -4.37
C ASP A 69 -10.11 10.90 -4.07
N VAL A 70 -10.85 10.20 -3.21
CA VAL A 70 -10.59 8.81 -2.84
C VAL A 70 -10.88 7.87 -4.02
N VAL A 71 -11.99 8.09 -4.74
CA VAL A 71 -12.34 7.31 -5.93
C VAL A 71 -11.31 7.54 -7.04
N ASP A 72 -10.86 8.76 -7.27
CA ASP A 72 -9.86 9.10 -8.28
C ASP A 72 -8.51 8.41 -8.00
N LEU A 73 -8.06 8.47 -6.74
CA LEU A 73 -6.89 7.72 -6.30
C LEU A 73 -7.08 6.22 -6.52
N ALA A 74 -8.23 5.67 -6.13
CA ALA A 74 -8.49 4.25 -6.21
C ALA A 74 -8.48 3.73 -7.66
N VAL A 75 -9.15 4.45 -8.56
CA VAL A 75 -9.19 4.14 -10.00
C VAL A 75 -7.80 4.22 -10.61
N ARG A 76 -7.00 5.22 -10.24
CA ARG A 76 -5.63 5.35 -10.79
C ARG A 76 -4.72 4.22 -10.32
N LEU A 77 -4.74 3.87 -9.04
CA LEU A 77 -3.98 2.75 -8.49
C LEU A 77 -4.38 1.42 -9.15
N GLN A 78 -5.68 1.18 -9.32
CA GLN A 78 -6.19 0.00 -10.01
C GLN A 78 -5.69 -0.07 -11.46
N GLY A 79 -5.70 1.06 -12.18
CA GLY A 79 -5.18 1.17 -13.54
C GLY A 79 -3.66 0.95 -13.66
N MET A 80 -2.92 1.15 -12.57
CA MET A 80 -1.47 0.86 -12.47
C MET A 80 -1.18 -0.62 -12.18
N GLY A 81 -2.20 -1.46 -11.99
CA GLY A 81 -2.04 -2.89 -11.72
C GLY A 81 -1.95 -3.26 -10.24
N TYR A 82 -2.30 -2.36 -9.33
CA TYR A 82 -2.43 -2.66 -7.90
C TYR A 82 -3.82 -3.21 -7.55
N ARG A 83 -3.92 -3.97 -6.46
CA ARG A 83 -5.22 -4.35 -5.89
C ARG A 83 -5.69 -3.23 -4.96
N THR A 84 -6.65 -2.44 -5.39
CA THR A 84 -7.02 -1.24 -4.65
C THR A 84 -8.26 -1.44 -3.78
N VAL A 85 -8.23 -0.93 -2.54
CA VAL A 85 -9.35 -1.01 -1.59
C VAL A 85 -9.69 0.37 -1.02
N PRO A 86 -10.72 1.06 -1.52
CA PRO A 86 -11.07 2.41 -1.07
C PRO A 86 -11.82 2.42 0.27
N HIS A 87 -11.48 3.37 1.16
CA HIS A 87 -12.21 3.60 2.39
C HIS A 87 -13.49 4.42 2.14
N LEU A 88 -14.64 3.79 2.33
CA LEU A 88 -15.95 4.47 2.26
C LEU A 88 -16.41 4.88 3.66
N ALA A 89 -16.00 6.06 4.11
CA ALA A 89 -16.44 6.62 5.38
C ALA A 89 -17.89 7.14 5.30
N VAL A 90 -18.88 6.25 5.42
CA VAL A 90 -20.33 6.52 5.21
C VAL A 90 -20.82 7.80 5.91
N ARG A 91 -20.37 8.07 7.14
CA ARG A 91 -20.73 9.29 7.91
C ARG A 91 -20.35 10.62 7.23
N ARG A 92 -19.53 10.58 6.18
CA ARG A 92 -19.04 11.73 5.41
C ARG A 92 -19.61 11.78 4.00
N ILE A 93 -20.52 10.86 3.66
CA ILE A 93 -21.19 10.81 2.37
C ILE A 93 -22.52 11.56 2.51
N GLU A 94 -22.72 12.55 1.64
CA GLU A 94 -23.81 13.53 1.73
C GLU A 94 -25.17 12.93 1.33
N SER A 95 -25.18 11.89 0.50
CA SER A 95 -26.42 11.25 0.04
C SER A 95 -26.18 9.86 -0.55
N GLU A 96 -27.25 9.06 -0.61
CA GLU A 96 -27.26 7.79 -1.35
C GLU A 96 -26.89 7.97 -2.82
N ALA A 97 -27.31 9.07 -3.44
CA ALA A 97 -26.97 9.38 -4.83
C ALA A 97 -25.45 9.60 -5.00
N GLN A 98 -24.78 10.23 -4.03
CA GLN A 98 -23.33 10.38 -4.04
C GLN A 98 -22.63 9.02 -3.90
N LEU A 99 -23.09 8.18 -2.97
CA LEU A 99 -22.58 6.82 -2.79
C LEU A 99 -22.75 6.00 -4.08
N GLY A 100 -23.95 6.00 -4.68
CA GLY A 100 -24.23 5.24 -5.89
C GLY A 100 -23.36 5.63 -7.08
N ARG A 101 -23.06 6.93 -7.24
CA ARG A 101 -22.10 7.40 -8.24
C ARG A 101 -20.69 6.88 -7.96
N ALA A 102 -20.22 6.96 -6.72
CA ALA A 102 -18.89 6.47 -6.34
C ALA A 102 -18.77 4.95 -6.58
N LEU A 103 -19.72 4.15 -6.11
CA LEU A 103 -19.74 2.69 -6.32
C LEU A 103 -19.76 2.32 -7.80
N THR A 104 -20.56 3.04 -8.61
CA THR A 104 -20.58 2.82 -10.07
C THR A 104 -19.22 3.07 -10.70
N ARG A 105 -18.49 4.10 -10.26
CA ARG A 105 -17.15 4.42 -10.78
C ARG A 105 -16.13 3.36 -10.38
N LEU A 106 -16.16 2.91 -9.11
CA LEU A 106 -15.28 1.87 -8.60
C LEU A 106 -15.51 0.54 -9.34
N GLN A 107 -16.77 0.11 -9.48
CA GLN A 107 -17.11 -1.11 -10.20
C GLN A 107 -16.67 -1.06 -11.67
N LYS A 108 -16.86 0.08 -12.35
CA LYS A 108 -16.38 0.26 -13.74
C LYS A 108 -14.86 0.16 -13.88
N ALA A 109 -14.12 0.45 -12.82
CA ALA A 109 -12.67 0.28 -12.78
C ALA A 109 -12.24 -1.14 -12.39
N GLY A 110 -13.18 -2.06 -12.13
CA GLY A 110 -12.87 -3.42 -11.67
C GLY A 110 -12.44 -3.47 -10.20
N ILE A 111 -12.91 -2.52 -9.39
CA ILE A 111 -12.74 -2.52 -7.94
C ILE A 111 -14.03 -3.06 -7.33
N ASP A 112 -13.92 -4.22 -6.66
CA ASP A 112 -15.02 -4.97 -6.06
C ASP A 112 -15.21 -4.68 -4.56
#